data_AF-A0A529SKE9-F1
#
_entry.id   AF-A0A529SKE9-F1
#
_cell.length_a   1.000
_cell.length_b   1.000
_cell.length_c   1.000
_cell.angle_alpha   90.00
_cell.angle_beta   90.00
_cell.angle_gamma   90.00
#
_symmetry.space_group_name_H-M   'P 1'
#
loop_
_entity.id
_entity.type
_entity.pdbx_description
1 polymer ?
#
loop_
_entity_poly.entity_id
_entity_poly.type
_entity_poly.pdbx_seq_one_letter_code
_entity_poly.pdbx_strand_id
1 'polypeptide(L)'
;TENLVFSDPYFDAKMNRHTSPQLDGLVAELRADRDLKVEAQRLKHLFAANAETLLHGDLHSGSIMVTDTETRMIDPEFAFYGPIAFDVGMLLANFWMAFFSQRGHEEKGGRDSMRAYLLGVTAETWATFRAEFSHLWRTERTGMLYQKSLFEDQGDRLGSE
;
A
#
# COMPACT_ATOMS: atom_id res chain seq x y z
N THR A 1 11.30 -9.53 2.01
CA THR A 1 10.08 -8.75 2.21
C THR A 1 9.11 -9.39 3.20
N GLU A 2 8.71 -10.64 3.02
CA GLU A 2 7.67 -11.31 3.84
C GLU A 2 7.84 -11.20 5.37
N ASN A 3 9.02 -11.55 5.90
CA ASN A 3 9.24 -11.54 7.34
C ASN A 3 9.28 -10.11 7.90
N LEU A 4 9.95 -9.19 7.21
CA LEU A 4 10.11 -7.81 7.65
C LEU A 4 8.79 -7.03 7.71
N VAL A 5 7.84 -7.38 6.84
CA VAL A 5 6.52 -6.72 6.79
C VAL A 5 5.50 -7.43 7.69
N PHE A 6 5.44 -8.76 7.64
CA PHE A 6 4.31 -9.51 8.21
C PHE A 6 4.65 -10.35 9.45
N SER A 7 5.90 -10.39 9.92
CA SER A 7 6.31 -11.27 11.02
C SER A 7 7.15 -10.54 12.07
N ASP A 8 8.30 -10.02 11.69
CA ASP A 8 9.31 -9.49 12.60
C ASP A 8 8.79 -8.36 13.50
N PRO A 9 7.98 -7.39 13.02
CA PRO A 9 7.46 -6.32 13.88
C PRO A 9 6.63 -6.82 15.08
N TYR A 10 6.04 -8.01 14.96
CA TYR A 10 5.04 -8.54 15.91
C TYR A 10 5.63 -9.42 17.03
N PHE A 11 6.95 -9.55 17.11
CA PHE A 11 7.66 -10.19 18.22
C PHE A 11 9.04 -9.56 18.43
N ASP A 12 9.82 -10.04 19.40
CA ASP A 12 11.19 -9.56 19.64
C ASP A 12 12.20 -10.17 18.66
N ALA A 13 12.14 -9.74 17.40
CA ALA A 13 13.06 -10.17 16.37
C ALA A 13 14.42 -9.45 16.47
N LYS A 14 15.52 -10.15 16.16
CA LYS A 14 16.90 -9.63 16.21
C LYS A 14 17.11 -8.37 15.36
N MET A 15 16.40 -8.24 14.25
CA MET A 15 16.54 -7.14 13.30
C MET A 15 15.69 -5.91 13.65
N ASN A 16 14.80 -6.02 14.65
CA ASN A 16 13.94 -4.92 15.04
C ASN A 16 14.74 -3.79 15.70
N ARG A 17 14.35 -2.57 15.38
CA ARG A 17 14.88 -1.37 16.01
C ARG A 17 13.79 -0.31 16.10
N HIS A 18 13.76 0.41 17.21
CA HIS A 18 12.89 1.55 17.45
C HIS A 18 13.61 2.57 18.35
N THR A 19 13.05 3.78 18.45
CA THR A 19 13.57 4.82 19.34
C THR A 19 13.31 4.44 20.79
N SER A 20 14.35 3.98 21.48
CA SER A 20 14.30 3.52 22.87
C SER A 20 14.98 4.55 23.79
N PRO A 21 14.42 4.83 24.99
CA PRO A 21 13.28 4.12 25.62
C PRO A 21 11.89 4.63 25.23
N GLN A 22 11.79 5.65 24.38
CA GLN A 22 10.56 6.42 24.18
C GLN A 22 9.40 5.61 23.60
N LEU A 23 9.68 4.59 22.78
CA LEU A 23 8.66 3.74 22.14
C LEU A 23 8.53 2.35 22.77
N ASP A 24 9.31 2.01 23.80
CA ASP A 24 9.35 0.65 24.37
C ASP A 24 7.95 0.18 24.82
N GLY A 25 7.17 1.06 25.46
CA GLY A 25 5.81 0.74 25.90
C GLY A 25 4.85 0.44 24.73
N LEU A 26 4.89 1.25 23.67
CA LEU A 26 4.07 1.04 22.47
C LEU A 26 4.46 -0.24 21.72
N VAL A 27 5.76 -0.53 21.63
CA VAL A 27 6.27 -1.76 21.02
C VAL A 27 5.84 -2.98 21.84
N ALA A 28 5.87 -2.91 23.17
CA ALA A 28 5.38 -3.97 24.03
C ALA A 28 3.88 -4.21 23.86
N GLU A 29 3.07 -3.14 23.74
CA GLU A 29 1.63 -3.21 23.47
C GLU A 29 1.35 -3.89 22.11
N LEU A 30 1.99 -3.41 21.03
CA LEU A 30 1.86 -3.98 19.69
C LEU A 30 2.22 -5.48 19.66
N ARG A 31 3.30 -5.85 20.35
CA ARG A 31 3.75 -7.25 20.44
C ARG A 31 2.89 -8.10 21.38
N ALA A 32 2.10 -7.51 22.27
CA ALA A 32 1.15 -8.26 23.11
C ALA A 32 -0.20 -8.47 22.41
N ASP A 33 -0.54 -7.62 21.44
CA ASP A 33 -1.82 -7.67 20.72
C ASP A 33 -1.93 -8.95 19.86
N ARG A 34 -2.82 -9.85 20.28
CA ARG A 34 -3.10 -11.09 19.56
C ARG A 34 -3.91 -10.84 18.29
N ASP A 35 -4.89 -9.95 18.33
CA ASP A 35 -5.83 -9.78 17.24
C ASP A 35 -5.14 -9.07 16.07
N LEU A 36 -4.29 -8.08 16.36
CA LEU A 36 -3.40 -7.47 15.36
C LEU A 36 -2.51 -8.52 14.67
N LYS A 37 -1.92 -9.45 15.42
CA LYS A 37 -1.12 -10.55 14.85
C LYS A 37 -1.93 -11.45 13.93
N VAL A 38 -3.16 -11.77 14.31
CA VAL A 38 -4.06 -12.59 13.49
C VAL A 38 -4.34 -11.90 12.16
N GLU A 39 -4.66 -10.60 12.17
CA GLU A 39 -4.86 -9.85 10.93
C GLU A 39 -3.59 -9.76 10.08
N ALA A 40 -2.42 -9.54 10.70
CA ALA A 40 -1.14 -9.56 9.99
C ALA A 40 -0.86 -10.92 9.32
N GLN A 41 -1.21 -12.03 9.97
CA GLN A 41 -1.07 -13.37 9.36
C GLN A 41 -2.09 -13.63 8.25
N ARG A 42 -3.30 -13.07 8.33
CA ARG A 42 -4.26 -13.13 7.21
C ARG A 42 -3.73 -12.39 5.99
N LEU A 43 -3.16 -11.19 6.18
CA LEU A 43 -2.52 -10.45 5.10
C LEU A 43 -1.29 -11.18 4.55
N LYS A 44 -0.49 -11.81 5.41
CA LYS A 44 0.63 -12.68 4.98
C LYS A 44 0.15 -13.84 4.11
N HIS A 45 -0.96 -14.47 4.47
CA HIS A 45 -1.54 -15.57 3.70
C HIS A 45 -1.97 -15.09 2.30
N LEU A 46 -2.65 -13.94 2.21
CA LEU A 46 -2.98 -13.34 0.92
C LEU A 46 -1.73 -13.02 0.09
N PHE A 47 -0.71 -12.41 0.72
CA PHE A 47 0.56 -12.12 0.06
C PHE A 47 1.25 -13.36 -0.51
N ALA A 48 1.26 -14.48 0.24
CA ALA A 48 1.95 -15.70 -0.15
C ALA A 48 1.18 -16.58 -1.14
N ALA A 49 -0.15 -16.48 -1.19
CA ALA A 49 -1.00 -17.43 -1.91
C ALA A 49 -1.84 -16.83 -3.05
N ASN A 50 -1.96 -15.49 -3.13
CA ASN A 50 -2.88 -14.84 -4.06
C ASN A 50 -2.15 -14.08 -5.17
N ALA A 51 -2.02 -14.71 -6.33
CA ALA A 51 -1.38 -14.17 -7.53
C ALA A 51 -2.38 -13.40 -8.41
N GLU A 52 -2.72 -12.16 -8.04
CA GLU A 52 -3.70 -11.34 -8.76
C GLU A 52 -3.10 -10.58 -9.95
N THR A 53 -1.94 -9.94 -9.75
CA THR A 53 -1.25 -9.13 -10.76
C THR A 53 0.25 -9.16 -10.57
N LEU A 54 1.02 -8.79 -11.60
CA LEU A 54 2.43 -8.47 -11.44
C LEU A 54 2.57 -7.16 -10.65
N LEU A 55 3.14 -7.25 -9.46
CA LEU A 55 3.41 -6.13 -8.58
C LEU A 55 4.81 -5.55 -8.82
N HIS A 56 5.00 -4.30 -8.39
CA HIS A 56 6.32 -3.74 -8.11
C HIS A 56 6.97 -4.40 -6.89
N GLY A 57 6.19 -4.65 -5.82
CA GLY A 57 6.62 -5.38 -4.64
C GLY A 57 7.42 -4.58 -3.60
N ASP A 58 7.72 -3.30 -3.86
CA ASP A 58 8.33 -2.37 -2.90
C ASP A 58 8.06 -0.89 -3.25
N LEU A 59 6.81 -0.59 -3.61
CA LEU A 59 6.35 0.75 -4.03
C LEU A 59 6.17 1.73 -2.85
N HIS A 60 7.25 2.00 -2.13
CA HIS A 60 7.33 3.07 -1.14
C HIS A 60 7.78 4.40 -1.76
N SER A 61 7.68 5.53 -1.04
CA SER A 61 8.02 6.85 -1.59
C SER A 61 9.48 7.00 -2.03
N GLY A 62 10.40 6.19 -1.49
CA GLY A 62 11.79 6.12 -1.96
C GLY A 62 11.98 5.46 -3.34
N SER A 63 10.96 4.74 -3.83
CA SER A 63 10.94 4.07 -5.15
C SER A 63 10.28 4.95 -6.22
N ILE A 64 10.08 6.24 -5.90
CA ILE A 64 9.42 7.21 -6.76
C ILE A 64 10.32 8.44 -6.90
N MET A 65 10.69 8.74 -8.14
CA MET A 65 11.40 9.98 -8.47
C MET A 65 10.41 10.97 -9.08
N VAL A 66 10.46 12.21 -8.61
CA VAL A 66 9.55 13.28 -9.05
C VAL A 66 10.31 14.54 -9.45
N THR A 67 9.75 15.24 -10.43
CA THR A 67 9.96 16.68 -10.66
C THR A 67 8.61 17.38 -10.53
N ASP A 68 8.56 18.69 -10.76
CA ASP A 68 7.28 19.43 -10.78
C ASP A 68 6.31 18.92 -11.86
N THR A 69 6.81 18.24 -12.90
CA THR A 69 6.01 17.81 -14.07
C THR A 69 6.13 16.33 -14.41
N GLU A 70 7.00 15.58 -13.75
CA GLU A 70 7.23 14.15 -14.03
C GLU A 70 7.19 13.29 -12.77
N THR A 71 6.74 12.06 -12.93
CA THR A 71 6.77 11.02 -11.90
C THR A 71 7.23 9.72 -12.53
N ARG A 72 8.25 9.09 -11.95
CA ARG A 72 8.84 7.83 -12.43
C ARG A 72 8.95 6.84 -11.27
N MET A 73 8.38 5.66 -11.46
CA MET A 73 8.57 4.54 -10.54
C MET A 73 9.84 3.79 -10.93
N ILE A 74 10.66 3.42 -9.95
CA ILE A 74 11.96 2.78 -10.15
C ILE A 74 12.12 1.60 -9.20
N ASP A 75 13.11 0.76 -9.47
CA ASP A 75 13.55 -0.32 -8.57
C ASP A 75 12.52 -1.44 -8.28
N PRO A 76 11.89 -2.06 -9.29
CA PRO A 76 10.97 -3.18 -9.10
C PRO A 76 11.71 -4.52 -8.84
N GLU A 77 12.78 -4.52 -8.04
CA GLU A 77 13.58 -5.72 -7.78
C GLU A 77 12.83 -6.81 -6.98
N PHE A 78 11.75 -6.42 -6.31
CA PHE A 78 10.85 -7.30 -5.57
C PHE A 78 9.60 -7.72 -6.37
N ALA A 79 9.57 -7.48 -7.68
CA ALA A 79 8.41 -7.78 -8.51
C ALA A 79 8.05 -9.27 -8.51
N PHE A 80 6.78 -9.56 -8.27
CA PHE A 80 6.21 -10.91 -8.30
C PHE A 80 4.70 -10.84 -8.57
N TYR A 81 4.08 -11.98 -8.86
CA TYR A 81 2.62 -12.05 -8.95
C TYR A 81 2.00 -12.14 -7.55
N GLY A 82 1.28 -11.10 -7.15
CA GLY A 82 0.72 -10.98 -5.81
C GLY A 82 -0.57 -10.16 -5.77
N PRO A 83 -1.07 -9.82 -4.57
CA PRO A 83 -2.32 -9.08 -4.40
C PRO A 83 -2.15 -7.60 -4.76
N ILE A 84 -3.03 -7.05 -5.62
CA ILE A 84 -2.98 -5.67 -6.13
C ILE A 84 -2.88 -4.65 -4.98
N ALA A 85 -3.58 -4.94 -3.88
CA ALA A 85 -3.64 -4.08 -2.70
C ALA A 85 -2.27 -3.87 -2.02
N PHE A 86 -1.26 -4.71 -2.26
CA PHE A 86 0.04 -4.59 -1.61
C PHE A 86 0.79 -3.32 -2.03
N ASP A 87 0.92 -3.08 -3.34
CA ASP A 87 1.60 -1.88 -3.85
C ASP A 87 0.83 -0.60 -3.48
N VAL A 88 -0.51 -0.61 -3.64
CA VAL A 88 -1.36 0.54 -3.30
C VAL A 88 -1.29 0.85 -1.81
N GLY A 89 -1.39 -0.17 -0.96
CA GLY A 89 -1.34 -0.02 0.49
C GLY A 89 0.00 0.51 0.98
N MET A 90 1.10 -0.01 0.45
CA MET A 90 2.45 0.43 0.80
C MET A 90 2.73 1.87 0.40
N LEU A 91 2.26 2.29 -0.79
CA LEU A 91 2.36 3.67 -1.26
C LEU A 91 1.61 4.62 -0.32
N LEU A 92 0.33 4.32 -0.06
CA LEU A 92 -0.50 5.15 0.81
C LEU A 92 0.03 5.18 2.26
N ALA A 93 0.53 4.06 2.78
CA ALA A 93 1.16 4.01 4.09
C ALA A 93 2.39 4.94 4.17
N ASN A 94 3.17 5.04 3.10
CA ASN A 94 4.30 5.97 3.04
C ASN A 94 3.87 7.44 3.00
N PHE A 95 2.74 7.77 2.36
CA PHE A 95 2.18 9.12 2.44
C PHE A 95 1.69 9.47 3.85
N TRP A 96 1.08 8.50 4.55
CA TRP A 96 0.73 8.67 5.96
C TRP A 96 1.95 8.86 6.86
N MET A 97 3.02 8.08 6.65
CA MET A 97 4.28 8.27 7.37
C MET A 97 4.87 9.67 7.11
N ALA A 98 4.85 10.13 5.86
CA ALA A 98 5.27 11.50 5.52
C ALA A 98 4.38 12.56 6.20
N PHE A 99 3.08 12.33 6.31
CA PHE A 99 2.17 13.24 7.03
C PHE A 99 2.51 13.32 8.52
N PHE A 100 2.67 12.16 9.19
CA PHE A 100 2.98 12.12 10.62
C PHE A 100 4.37 12.69 10.94
N SER A 101 5.34 12.56 10.02
CA SER A 101 6.68 13.12 10.20
C SER A 101 6.71 14.65 10.19
N GLN A 102 5.71 15.32 9.59
CA GLN A 102 5.72 16.78 9.45
C GLN A 102 5.83 17.52 10.79
N ARG A 103 5.26 16.96 11.88
CA ARG A 103 5.40 17.55 13.21
C ARG A 103 6.86 17.55 13.69
N GLY A 104 7.63 16.53 13.36
CA GLY A 104 9.06 16.45 13.68
C GLY A 104 9.92 17.39 12.84
N HIS A 105 9.45 17.79 11.66
CA HIS A 105 10.10 18.74 10.75
C HIS A 105 9.54 20.17 10.87
N GLU A 106 8.73 20.43 11.88
CA GLU A 106 8.09 21.73 12.07
C GLU A 106 9.06 22.72 12.71
N GLU A 107 9.29 23.82 12.02
CA GLU A 107 9.93 25.00 12.61
C GLU A 107 8.87 26.09 12.74
N LYS A 108 8.59 26.52 13.98
CA LYS A 108 7.70 27.65 14.28
C LYS A 108 6.28 27.55 13.67
N GLY A 109 5.73 26.33 13.55
CA GLY A 109 4.35 26.11 13.08
C GLY A 109 4.15 26.12 11.55
N GLY A 110 5.23 26.04 10.76
CA GLY A 110 5.20 26.25 9.31
C GLY A 110 4.78 25.06 8.44
N ARG A 111 4.09 24.03 8.95
CA ARG A 111 3.86 22.77 8.20
C ARG A 111 2.38 22.44 7.89
N ASP A 112 1.44 23.29 8.28
CA ASP A 112 0.00 23.07 8.06
C ASP A 112 -0.34 22.86 6.58
N SER A 113 0.21 23.69 5.69
CA SER A 113 0.02 23.58 4.24
C SER A 113 0.55 22.26 3.68
N MET A 114 1.72 21.80 4.15
CA MET A 114 2.31 20.53 3.75
C MET A 114 1.47 19.35 4.25
N ARG A 115 0.95 19.42 5.48
CA ARG A 115 0.05 18.39 6.02
C ARG A 115 -1.25 18.31 5.22
N ALA A 116 -1.84 19.45 4.87
CA ALA A 116 -3.02 19.50 4.01
C ALA A 116 -2.72 18.94 2.61
N TYR A 117 -1.58 19.29 2.04
CA TYR A 117 -1.12 18.75 0.75
C TYR A 117 -0.98 17.22 0.78
N LEU A 118 -0.31 16.65 1.79
CA LEU A 118 -0.12 15.20 1.91
C LEU A 118 -1.44 14.43 2.06
N LEU A 119 -2.42 15.00 2.79
CA LEU A 119 -3.77 14.45 2.86
C LEU A 119 -4.46 14.48 1.49
N GLY A 120 -4.33 15.60 0.77
CA GLY A 120 -4.81 15.75 -0.61
C GLY A 120 -4.22 14.69 -1.54
N VAL A 121 -2.89 14.56 -1.57
CA VAL A 121 -2.17 13.54 -2.35
C VAL A 121 -2.67 12.13 -2.02
N THR A 122 -2.85 11.80 -0.74
CA THR A 122 -3.33 10.49 -0.31
C THR A 122 -4.74 10.21 -0.85
N ALA A 123 -5.66 11.17 -0.71
CA ALA A 123 -7.04 11.02 -1.18
C ALA A 123 -7.14 10.98 -2.72
N GLU A 124 -6.42 11.87 -3.40
CA GLU A 124 -6.40 11.97 -4.86
C GLU A 124 -5.78 10.72 -5.50
N THR A 125 -4.71 10.18 -4.91
CA THR A 125 -4.07 8.94 -5.39
C THR A 125 -5.06 7.78 -5.37
N TRP A 126 -5.78 7.58 -4.26
CA TRP A 126 -6.79 6.52 -4.18
C TRP A 126 -7.96 6.75 -5.13
N ALA A 127 -8.46 7.99 -5.22
CA ALA A 127 -9.56 8.33 -6.12
C ALA A 127 -9.20 8.07 -7.58
N THR A 128 -7.98 8.46 -7.98
CA THR A 128 -7.44 8.26 -9.33
C THR A 128 -7.24 6.78 -9.62
N PHE A 129 -6.58 6.04 -8.73
CA PHE A 129 -6.42 4.59 -8.88
C PHE A 129 -7.76 3.89 -9.10
N ARG A 130 -8.76 4.18 -8.26
CA ARG A 130 -10.08 3.56 -8.39
C ARG A 130 -10.76 3.94 -9.72
N ALA A 131 -10.69 5.21 -10.12
CA ALA A 131 -11.31 5.68 -11.36
C ALA A 131 -10.67 5.02 -12.59
N GLU A 132 -9.34 5.06 -12.68
CA GLU A 132 -8.58 4.49 -13.81
C GLU A 132 -8.70 2.96 -13.84
N PHE A 133 -8.58 2.27 -12.70
CA PHE A 133 -8.75 0.82 -12.64
C PHE A 133 -10.16 0.42 -13.12
N SER A 134 -11.20 1.11 -12.66
CA SER A 134 -12.58 0.83 -13.08
C SER A 134 -12.84 1.19 -14.54
N HIS A 135 -12.17 2.22 -15.07
CA HIS A 135 -12.24 2.55 -16.48
C HIS A 135 -11.66 1.41 -17.32
N LEU A 136 -10.42 1.00 -17.03
CA LEU A 136 -9.73 -0.09 -17.72
C LEU A 136 -10.45 -1.44 -17.57
N TRP A 137 -11.07 -1.69 -16.42
CA TRP A 137 -11.89 -2.89 -16.22
C TRP A 137 -13.10 -2.95 -17.17
N ARG A 138 -13.73 -1.80 -17.46
CA ARG A 138 -14.84 -1.73 -18.42
C ARG A 138 -14.38 -1.76 -19.88
N THR A 139 -13.26 -1.11 -20.19
CA THR A 139 -12.85 -0.88 -21.58
C THR A 139 -11.85 -1.90 -22.11
N GLU A 140 -10.91 -2.36 -21.29
CA GLU A 140 -9.71 -3.10 -21.71
C GLU A 140 -9.63 -4.53 -21.14
N ARG A 141 -10.65 -4.99 -20.40
CA ARG A 141 -10.64 -6.33 -19.80
C ARG A 141 -10.59 -7.45 -20.85
N THR A 142 -9.41 -8.04 -20.98
CA THR A 142 -9.07 -9.14 -21.91
C THR A 142 -8.41 -10.33 -21.23
N GLY A 143 -8.30 -10.30 -19.89
CA GLY A 143 -7.73 -11.39 -19.09
C GLY A 143 -8.61 -12.65 -19.06
N MET A 144 -8.08 -13.71 -18.44
CA MET A 144 -8.76 -15.01 -18.38
C MET A 144 -9.98 -15.04 -17.45
N LEU A 145 -10.07 -14.09 -16.52
CA LEU A 145 -11.16 -13.96 -15.55
C LEU A 145 -12.22 -12.98 -16.06
N TYR A 146 -13.48 -13.19 -15.66
CA TYR A 146 -14.62 -12.33 -16.01
C TYR A 146 -14.77 -12.13 -17.53
N GLN A 147 -14.80 -13.22 -18.30
CA GLN A 147 -14.90 -13.16 -19.76
C GLN A 147 -16.25 -12.57 -20.22
N LYS A 148 -16.23 -11.72 -21.26
CA LYS A 148 -17.45 -11.13 -21.83
C LYS A 148 -18.47 -12.15 -22.31
N SER A 149 -17.99 -13.30 -22.80
CA SER A 149 -18.81 -14.43 -23.23
C SER A 149 -19.70 -15.00 -22.14
N LEU A 150 -19.28 -14.89 -20.87
CA LEU A 150 -20.05 -15.35 -19.70
C LEU A 150 -21.03 -14.30 -19.18
N PHE A 151 -20.84 -13.01 -19.49
CA PHE A 151 -21.60 -11.90 -18.93
C PHE A 151 -22.21 -11.01 -20.01
N GLU A 152 -21.47 -10.04 -20.54
CA GLU A 152 -22.02 -9.00 -21.43
C GLU A 152 -22.66 -9.57 -22.69
N ASP A 153 -22.06 -10.62 -23.26
CA ASP A 153 -22.59 -11.31 -24.46
C ASP A 153 -23.87 -12.12 -24.14
N GLN A 154 -24.14 -12.37 -22.86
CA GLN A 154 -25.39 -12.97 -22.35
C GLN A 154 -26.41 -11.91 -21.91
N GLY A 155 -26.09 -10.61 -22.07
CA GLY A 155 -26.94 -9.49 -21.66
C GLY A 155 -26.74 -9.04 -20.21
N ASP A 156 -25.81 -9.64 -19.45
CA ASP A 156 -25.45 -9.20 -18.11
C ASP A 156 -24.39 -8.09 -18.18
N ARG A 157 -24.84 -6.84 -17.99
CA ARG A 157 -23.97 -5.66 -18.03
C ARG A 157 -23.20 -5.43 -16.73
N LEU A 158 -23.50 -6.16 -15.66
CA LEU A 158 -22.82 -6.02 -14.37
C LEU A 158 -21.53 -6.84 -14.30
N GLY A 159 -21.25 -7.69 -15.31
CA GLY A 159 -20.03 -8.46 -15.35
C GLY A 159 -18.76 -7.61 -15.28
N SER A 160 -18.80 -6.37 -15.76
CA SER A 160 -17.71 -5.37 -15.76
C SER A 160 -17.92 -4.22 -14.78
N GLU A 161 -18.74 -4.41 -13.74
CA GLU A 161 -18.93 -3.45 -12.65
C GLU A 161 -18.33 -3.91 -11.31
#